data_AF-A0A965GCA4-F1
#
_entry.id   AF-A0A965GCA4-F1
#
_cell.length_a   1.000
_cell.length_b   1.000
_cell.length_c   1.000
_cell.angle_alpha   90.00
_cell.angle_beta   90.00
_cell.angle_gamma   90.00
#
_symmetry.space_group_name_H-M   'P 1'
#
loop_
_entity.id
_entity.type
_entity.pdbx_description
1 polymer ?
#
loop_
_entity_poly.entity_id
_entity_poly.type
_entity_poly.pdbx_seq_one_letter_code
_entity_poly.pdbx_strand_id
1 'polypeptide(L)'
;MNLLSSIPSPTISSFTLGTVTVHYYALFILAGIVVATVVTAGRMKARGMEAGAAIDIAIWAVPFGIIGGRLFHVFTHANDYFGPDKDWTSMFKLW
;
A
#
# COMPACT_ATOMS: atom_id res chain seq x y z
N MET A 1 -16.23 -30.17 -0.65
CA MET A 1 -14.99 -29.45 -0.30
C MET A 1 -14.64 -29.84 1.13
N ASN A 2 -13.45 -30.39 1.37
CA ASN A 2 -13.06 -30.90 2.69
C ASN A 2 -12.57 -29.72 3.56
N LEU A 3 -12.93 -29.63 4.84
CA LEU A 3 -12.56 -28.51 5.73
C LEU A 3 -11.03 -28.29 5.79
N LEU A 4 -10.25 -29.36 5.64
CA LEU A 4 -8.78 -29.34 5.55
C LEU A 4 -8.22 -28.64 4.29
N SER A 5 -9.06 -28.42 3.28
CA SER A 5 -8.71 -27.77 2.01
C SER A 5 -9.28 -26.35 1.88
N SER A 6 -10.01 -25.87 2.89
CA SER A 6 -10.56 -24.51 2.93
C SER A 6 -9.80 -23.67 3.95
N ILE A 7 -9.24 -22.55 3.51
CA ILE A 7 -8.85 -21.46 4.41
C ILE A 7 -10.10 -20.60 4.59
N PRO A 8 -10.77 -20.64 5.76
CA PRO A 8 -11.97 -19.83 5.97
C PRO A 8 -11.60 -18.35 5.94
N SER A 9 -12.43 -17.53 5.30
CA SER A 9 -12.28 -16.08 5.34
C SER A 9 -12.50 -15.58 6.77
N PRO A 10 -11.68 -14.65 7.27
CA PRO A 10 -11.89 -14.03 8.58
C PRO A 10 -13.27 -13.39 8.67
N THR A 11 -13.94 -13.54 9.81
CA THR A 11 -15.24 -12.89 10.09
C THR A 11 -15.13 -11.37 10.23
N ILE A 12 -13.93 -10.85 10.48
CA ILE A 12 -13.63 -9.43 10.61
C ILE A 12 -12.45 -9.04 9.71
N SER A 13 -12.54 -7.90 9.04
CA SER A 13 -11.51 -7.38 8.12
C SER A 13 -11.10 -5.94 8.40
N SER A 14 -11.82 -5.26 9.30
CA SER A 14 -11.60 -3.87 9.67
C SER A 14 -12.19 -3.56 11.05
N PHE A 15 -11.80 -2.41 11.59
CA PHE A 15 -12.44 -1.79 12.74
C PHE A 15 -12.63 -0.30 12.47
N THR A 16 -13.61 0.31 13.13
CA THR A 16 -13.94 1.73 12.92
C THR A 16 -13.55 2.54 14.15
N LEU A 17 -12.86 3.65 13.92
CA LEU A 17 -12.51 4.68 14.89
C LEU A 17 -13.26 5.97 14.52
N GLY A 18 -14.44 6.16 15.11
CA GLY A 18 -15.29 7.32 14.80
C GLY A 18 -15.74 7.31 13.33
N THR A 19 -15.23 8.26 12.53
CA THR A 19 -15.53 8.39 11.10
C THR A 19 -14.54 7.66 10.18
N VAL A 20 -13.49 7.06 10.72
CA VAL A 20 -12.41 6.42 9.95
C VAL A 20 -12.46 4.90 10.14
N THR A 21 -12.59 4.17 9.04
CA THR A 21 -12.48 2.70 9.03
C THR A 21 -11.04 2.30 8.69
N VAL A 22 -10.44 1.50 9.57
CA VAL A 22 -9.07 0.97 9.38
C VAL A 22 -9.17 -0.51 9.06
N HIS A 23 -8.63 -0.90 7.90
CA HIS A 23 -8.57 -2.29 7.49
C HIS A 23 -7.31 -2.98 8.06
N TYR A 24 -7.42 -4.24 8.45
CA TYR A 24 -6.27 -4.99 8.99
C TYR A 24 -5.16 -5.17 7.96
N TYR A 25 -5.49 -5.32 6.67
CA TYR A 25 -4.47 -5.41 5.62
C TYR A 25 -3.56 -4.18 5.59
N ALA A 26 -4.09 -2.98 5.89
CA ALA A 26 -3.31 -1.75 5.91
C ALA A 26 -2.24 -1.78 7.02
N LEU A 27 -2.56 -2.38 8.17
CA LEU A 27 -1.60 -2.57 9.26
C LEU A 27 -0.47 -3.52 8.85
N PHE A 28 -0.78 -4.60 8.13
CA PHE A 28 0.23 -5.52 7.61
C PHE A 28 1.13 -4.87 6.56
N ILE A 29 0.57 -4.03 5.68
CA ILE A 29 1.37 -3.25 4.72
C ILE A 29 2.31 -2.30 5.47
N LEU A 30 1.81 -1.58 6.47
CA LEU A 30 2.63 -0.68 7.28
C LEU A 30 3.75 -1.43 8.01
N ALA A 31 3.45 -2.58 8.60
CA ALA A 31 4.46 -3.44 9.22
C ALA A 31 5.52 -3.89 8.20
N GLY A 32 5.11 -4.26 6.99
CA GLY A 32 6.01 -4.59 5.89
C GLY A 32 6.95 -3.43 5.52
N ILE A 33 6.44 -2.20 5.45
CA ILE A 33 7.25 -0.99 5.20
C ILE A 33 8.29 -0.79 6.31
N VAL A 34 7.89 -0.95 7.59
CA VAL A 34 8.81 -0.83 8.73
C VAL A 34 9.91 -1.88 8.64
N VAL A 35 9.55 -3.15 8.42
CA VAL A 35 10.52 -4.25 8.28
C VAL A 35 11.48 -3.99 7.11
N ALA A 36 10.96 -3.60 5.94
CA ALA A 36 11.78 -3.28 4.78
C ALA A 36 12.78 -2.14 5.07
N THR A 37 12.32 -1.09 5.76
CA THR A 37 13.17 0.04 6.14
C THR A 37 14.26 -0.37 7.12
N VAL A 38 13.94 -1.16 8.15
CA VAL A 38 14.91 -1.66 9.14
C VAL A 38 15.96 -2.56 8.49
N VAL A 39 15.54 -3.50 7.64
CA VAL A 39 16.45 -4.39 6.91
C VAL A 39 17.37 -3.58 6.00
N THR A 40 16.82 -2.60 5.28
CA THR A 40 17.59 -1.73 4.39
C THR A 40 18.59 -0.88 5.18
N ALA A 41 18.18 -0.29 6.31
CA ALA A 41 19.06 0.47 7.20
C ALA A 41 20.23 -0.40 7.71
N GLY A 42 19.97 -1.64 8.13
CA GLY A 42 21.02 -2.58 8.54
C GLY A 42 22.04 -2.85 7.43
N ARG A 43 21.58 -3.05 6.20
CA ARG A 43 22.43 -3.28 5.02
C ARG A 43 23.23 -2.03 4.64
N MET A 44 22.62 -0.85 4.75
CA MET A 44 23.27 0.44 4.45
C MET A 44 24.32 0.79 5.50
N LYS A 45 24.04 0.57 6.78
CA LYS A 45 24.99 0.74 7.88
C LYS A 45 26.21 -0.16 7.72
N ALA A 46 26.02 -1.43 7.32
CA ALA A 46 27.11 -2.34 7.02
C ALA A 46 28.01 -1.87 5.86
N ARG A 47 27.52 -0.95 5.03
CA ARG A 47 28.26 -0.30 3.92
C ARG A 47 28.81 1.07 4.30
N GLY A 48 28.77 1.46 5.58
CA GLY A 48 29.29 2.73 6.07
C GLY A 48 28.37 3.94 5.83
N MET A 49 27.10 3.71 5.49
CA MET A 49 26.14 4.80 5.30
C MET A 49 25.56 5.29 6.63
N GLU A 50 25.10 6.54 6.65
CA GLU A 50 24.40 7.14 7.78
C GLU A 50 23.13 6.36 8.16
N ALA A 51 22.85 6.25 9.46
CA ALA A 51 21.73 5.49 10.00
C ALA A 51 20.35 6.02 9.54
N GLY A 52 20.23 7.31 9.24
CA GLY A 52 18.99 7.97 8.81
C GLY A 52 18.64 7.78 7.33
N ALA A 53 19.63 7.48 6.49
CA ALA A 53 19.46 7.51 5.03
C ALA A 53 18.36 6.57 4.51
N ALA A 54 18.15 5.42 5.15
CA ALA A 54 17.08 4.50 4.78
C ALA A 54 15.68 5.09 5.00
N ILE A 55 15.50 5.86 6.08
CA ILE A 55 14.24 6.54 6.40
C ILE A 55 14.01 7.70 5.42
N ASP A 56 15.05 8.48 5.12
CA ASP A 56 14.97 9.58 4.14
C ASP A 56 14.52 9.08 2.77
N ILE A 57 15.03 7.92 2.34
CA ILE A 57 14.58 7.24 1.12
C ILE A 57 13.14 6.76 1.26
N ALA A 58 12.78 6.11 2.37
CA ALA A 58 11.45 5.55 2.57
C ALA A 58 10.34 6.62 2.55
N ILE A 59 10.60 7.81 3.10
CA ILE A 59 9.68 8.95 3.10
C ILE A 59 9.23 9.32 1.68
N TRP A 60 10.11 9.19 0.68
CA TRP A 60 9.77 9.45 -0.71
C TRP A 60 9.31 8.20 -1.45
N ALA A 61 9.99 7.07 -1.23
CA ALA A 61 9.71 5.82 -1.93
C ALA A 61 8.27 5.33 -1.70
N VAL A 62 7.73 5.47 -0.48
CA VAL A 62 6.36 5.02 -0.16
C VAL A 62 5.29 5.83 -0.90
N PRO A 63 5.27 7.19 -0.83
CA PRO A 63 4.35 8.00 -1.63
C PRO A 63 4.47 7.75 -3.13
N PHE A 64 5.69 7.67 -3.67
CA PHE A 64 5.89 7.39 -5.09
C PHE A 64 5.38 5.99 -5.48
N GLY A 65 5.50 5.00 -4.60
CA GLY A 65 4.91 3.68 -4.78
C GLY A 65 3.38 3.73 -4.88
N ILE A 66 2.72 4.49 -4.00
CA ILE A 66 1.27 4.68 -4.01
C ILE A 66 0.81 5.36 -5.32
N ILE A 67 1.49 6.45 -5.70
CA ILE A 67 1.20 7.19 -6.93
C ILE A 67 1.42 6.28 -8.16
N GLY A 68 2.53 5.56 -8.21
CA GLY A 68 2.86 4.65 -9.32
C GLY A 68 1.83 3.53 -9.48
N GLY A 69 1.41 2.91 -8.37
CA GLY A 69 0.34 1.90 -8.37
C GLY A 69 -0.97 2.45 -8.90
N ARG A 70 -1.33 3.69 -8.51
CA ARG A 70 -2.54 4.34 -9.02
C ARG A 70 -2.45 4.66 -10.50
N LEU A 71 -1.32 5.22 -10.95
CA LEU A 71 -1.10 5.49 -12.37
C LEU A 71 -1.15 4.21 -13.19
N PHE A 72 -0.54 3.12 -12.72
CA PHE A 72 -0.61 1.82 -13.39
C PHE A 72 -2.05 1.33 -13.55
N HIS A 73 -2.87 1.44 -12.49
CA HIS A 73 -4.29 1.09 -12.56
C HIS A 73 -5.04 1.94 -13.60
N VAL A 74 -4.84 3.25 -13.59
CA VAL A 74 -5.48 4.19 -14.53
C VAL A 74 -5.06 3.90 -15.97
N PHE A 75 -3.78 3.62 -16.21
CA PHE A 75 -3.28 3.29 -17.55
C PHE A 75 -3.84 1.97 -18.06
N THR A 76 -3.94 0.95 -17.20
CA THR A 76 -4.48 -0.37 -17.59
C THR A 76 -6.00 -0.38 -17.74
N HIS A 77 -6.70 0.51 -17.01
CA HIS A 77 -8.16 0.61 -16.99
C HIS A 77 -8.63 2.00 -17.47
N ALA A 78 -8.03 2.53 -18.54
CA ALA A 78 -8.30 3.90 -19.01
C ALA A 78 -9.79 4.13 -19.35
N ASN A 79 -10.46 3.10 -19.88
CA ASN A 79 -11.89 3.15 -20.21
C ASN A 79 -12.79 3.36 -18.98
N ASP A 80 -12.31 3.11 -17.76
CA ASP A 80 -13.08 3.36 -16.53
C ASP A 80 -13.12 4.84 -16.15
N TYR A 81 -12.17 5.63 -16.67
CA TYR A 81 -11.99 7.04 -16.32
C TYR A 81 -12.34 7.99 -17.46
N PHE A 82 -12.19 7.55 -18.71
CA PHE A 82 -12.36 8.41 -19.89
C PHE A 82 -13.49 7.91 -20.79
N GLY A 83 -14.44 8.78 -21.12
CA GLY A 83 -15.55 8.49 -22.03
C GLY A 83 -16.76 9.40 -21.79
N PRO A 84 -17.79 9.31 -22.65
CA PRO A 84 -19.09 9.93 -22.37
C PRO A 84 -19.63 9.39 -21.04
N ASP A 85 -20.18 10.28 -20.21
CA ASP A 85 -20.77 9.97 -18.89
C ASP A 85 -19.80 9.44 -17.81
N LYS A 86 -18.47 9.58 -18.01
CA LYS A 86 -17.46 9.17 -17.00
C LYS A 86 -16.85 10.35 -16.26
N ASP A 87 -16.67 10.20 -14.95
CA ASP A 87 -15.99 11.17 -14.10
C ASP A 87 -14.47 10.94 -14.11
N TRP A 88 -13.75 11.72 -14.92
CA TRP A 88 -12.28 11.63 -15.02
C TRP A 88 -11.57 11.93 -13.68
N THR A 89 -12.19 12.71 -12.78
CA THR A 89 -11.57 13.02 -11.47
C THR A 89 -11.47 11.79 -10.57
N SER A 90 -12.23 10.73 -10.88
CA SER A 90 -12.15 9.46 -10.17
C SER A 90 -10.77 8.81 -10.27
N MET A 91 -9.92 9.19 -11.24
CA MET A 91 -8.54 8.71 -11.33
C MET A 91 -7.68 9.10 -10.12
N PHE A 92 -8.03 10.15 -9.37
CA PHE A 92 -7.34 10.55 -8.14
C PHE A 92 -7.88 9.89 -6.87
N LYS A 93 -9.05 9.26 -6.94
CA LYS A 93 -9.70 8.62 -5.79
C LYS A 93 -8.95 7.32 -5.46
N LEU A 94 -8.42 7.22 -4.24
CA LEU A 94 -7.67 6.06 -3.75
C LEU A 94 -8.53 5.09 -2.90
N TRP A 95 -9.81 5.40 -2.74
CA TRP A 95 -10.78 4.63 -1.97
C TRP A 95 -11.70 3.79 -2.86
#